data_AF-A0A1S1XZ20-F1
#
_entry.id   AF-A0A1S1XZ20-F1
#
_cell.length_a   1.000
_cell.length_b   1.000
_cell.length_c   1.000
_cell.angle_alpha   90.00
_cell.angle_beta   90.00
_cell.angle_gamma   90.00
#
_symmetry.space_group_name_H-M   'P 1'
#
loop_
_entity.id
_entity.type
_entity.pdbx_description
1 polymer ?
#
loop_
_entity_poly.entity_id
_entity_poly.type
_entity_poly.pdbx_seq_one_letter_code
_entity_poly.pdbx_strand_id
1 'polypeptide(L)'
;MSNLFATRHHFQPLAAGSNWQAGGLLPLEPTGAAAGELALNPLAGALQGFQYRSATSDHKWFDYVLLGVLSVLIHSAAMDQFRGASLEQDFVEPPKPEPKVQITLSRPRPVVPPPIVQAPPPKPKVVPLKPPKEKPKPVLKPVVQQAPVPDPTPAPIVDAAPTPAPPAPPAPVVEEKITPPTAGADYLNNPPPEYPEIAQERGWEGKVLMKVHVQPNGKPDSVSVVKSSGQAVLDDAAVKTVSKWSFVPAKRGDTPVAGYVTVPITFNLS
;
A
#
# COMPACT_ATOMS: atom_id res chain seq x y z
N MET A 1 32.03 -17.83 63.77
CA MET A 1 30.67 -17.46 63.27
C MET A 1 30.93 -16.60 62.04
N SER A 2 30.69 -16.96 60.79
CA SER A 2 29.76 -17.93 60.22
C SER A 2 30.21 -18.25 58.79
N ASN A 3 30.04 -19.51 58.38
CA ASN A 3 30.10 -19.96 56.99
C ASN A 3 28.89 -19.39 56.22
N LEU A 4 29.07 -18.90 54.99
CA LEU A 4 27.99 -18.87 53.99
C LEU A 4 28.54 -19.12 52.59
N PHE A 5 27.78 -19.96 51.88
CA PHE A 5 28.16 -20.80 50.74
C PHE A 5 28.23 -20.07 49.40
N ALA A 6 29.16 -20.52 48.56
CA ALA A 6 29.18 -20.25 47.12
C ALA A 6 28.07 -21.05 46.41
N THR A 7 27.25 -20.38 45.59
CA THR A 7 26.33 -21.04 44.65
C THR A 7 26.69 -20.60 43.23
N ARG A 8 27.43 -21.46 42.53
CA ARG A 8 27.73 -21.36 41.09
C ARG A 8 26.71 -22.24 40.37
N HIS A 9 25.76 -21.65 39.66
CA HIS A 9 24.81 -22.41 38.84
C HIS A 9 25.55 -23.01 37.63
N HIS A 10 25.88 -24.28 37.74
CA HIS A 10 26.35 -25.15 36.66
C HIS A 10 25.11 -25.65 35.91
N PHE A 11 24.96 -25.28 34.64
CA PHE A 11 23.91 -25.82 33.78
C PHE A 11 24.46 -27.06 33.07
N GLN A 12 23.95 -28.24 33.46
CA GLN A 12 24.22 -29.52 32.81
C GLN A 12 23.26 -29.70 31.62
N PRO A 13 23.74 -30.12 30.43
CA PRO A 13 22.84 -30.62 29.39
C PRO A 13 22.39 -32.06 29.73
N LEU A 14 21.07 -32.26 29.79
CA LEU A 14 20.44 -33.57 29.91
C LEU A 14 20.69 -34.39 28.65
N ALA A 15 21.33 -35.54 28.82
CA ALA A 15 21.37 -36.62 27.86
C ALA A 15 20.19 -37.58 28.10
N ALA A 16 19.35 -37.75 27.08
CA ALA A 16 18.46 -38.88 26.82
C ALA A 16 18.08 -38.74 25.33
N GLY A 17 18.40 -39.62 24.39
CA GLY A 17 18.38 -41.07 24.45
C GLY A 17 17.02 -41.54 23.96
N SER A 18 16.88 -41.86 22.66
CA SER A 18 15.99 -42.91 22.10
C SER A 18 16.05 -42.95 20.57
N ASN A 19 16.88 -43.88 20.10
CA ASN A 19 16.82 -44.71 18.90
C ASN A 19 15.61 -44.53 17.96
N TRP A 20 15.86 -44.12 16.71
CA TRP A 20 14.93 -44.31 15.60
C TRP A 20 15.19 -45.68 14.97
N GLN A 21 14.25 -46.61 15.13
CA GLN A 21 14.23 -47.87 14.37
C GLN A 21 14.05 -47.57 12.88
N ALA A 22 15.09 -47.82 12.09
CA ALA A 22 14.96 -48.03 10.65
C ALA A 22 14.39 -49.45 10.43
N GLY A 23 13.12 -49.52 10.05
CA GLY A 23 12.50 -50.76 9.59
C GLY A 23 13.14 -51.20 8.29
N GLY A 24 13.89 -52.30 8.34
CA GLY A 24 14.47 -52.95 7.18
C GLY A 24 13.40 -53.55 6.28
N LEU A 25 13.43 -53.19 5.00
CA LEU A 25 12.78 -53.94 3.94
C LEU A 25 13.74 -55.05 3.50
N LEU A 26 13.25 -56.28 3.60
CA LEU A 26 13.95 -57.52 3.30
C LEU A 26 14.25 -57.64 1.79
N PRO A 27 15.37 -58.26 1.40
CA PRO A 27 15.68 -58.62 0.02
C PRO A 27 14.95 -59.92 -0.37
N LEU A 28 14.32 -59.93 -1.55
CA LEU A 28 13.82 -61.15 -2.19
C LEU A 28 14.84 -61.59 -3.25
N GLU A 29 15.74 -62.47 -2.86
CA GLU A 29 16.52 -63.29 -3.81
C GLU A 29 15.73 -64.56 -4.13
N PRO A 30 15.60 -64.97 -5.42
CA PRO A 30 15.14 -66.30 -5.77
C PRO A 30 16.34 -67.23 -6.03
N THR A 31 16.70 -68.03 -5.02
CA THR A 31 17.48 -69.27 -5.14
C THR A 31 16.50 -70.40 -4.80
N GLY A 32 16.26 -71.47 -5.53
CA GLY A 32 16.88 -72.10 -6.69
C GLY A 32 16.52 -73.58 -6.58
N ALA A 33 16.20 -74.21 -7.73
CA ALA A 33 16.17 -75.65 -7.98
C ALA A 33 15.06 -76.53 -7.36
N ALA A 34 14.28 -77.21 -8.21
CA ALA A 34 14.60 -78.59 -8.60
C ALA A 34 13.66 -79.17 -9.68
N ALA A 35 14.30 -79.81 -10.68
CA ALA A 35 13.85 -80.86 -11.60
C ALA A 35 12.68 -80.54 -12.56
N GLY A 36 12.78 -80.71 -13.89
CA GLY A 36 13.79 -81.34 -14.73
C GLY A 36 13.10 -82.26 -15.72
N GLU A 37 12.83 -81.81 -16.94
CA GLU A 37 12.67 -82.70 -18.10
C GLU A 37 12.81 -81.93 -19.43
N LEU A 38 13.96 -82.12 -20.07
CA LEU A 38 14.12 -82.44 -21.49
C LEU A 38 13.11 -81.85 -22.49
N ALA A 39 13.44 -80.72 -23.09
CA ALA A 39 13.20 -80.51 -24.51
C ALA A 39 14.27 -79.60 -25.08
N LEU A 40 15.18 -80.24 -25.81
CA LEU A 40 16.20 -79.63 -26.64
C LEU A 40 15.53 -78.61 -27.58
N ASN A 41 16.13 -77.44 -27.68
CA ASN A 41 15.85 -76.44 -28.71
C ASN A 41 16.70 -76.81 -29.95
N PRO A 42 16.20 -77.53 -30.98
CA PRO A 42 16.82 -77.45 -32.30
C PRO A 42 16.29 -76.18 -32.98
N LEU A 43 17.11 -75.57 -33.84
CA LEU A 43 16.83 -74.36 -34.65
C LEU A 43 17.46 -73.05 -34.13
N ALA A 44 18.54 -73.16 -33.34
CA ALA A 44 19.71 -72.32 -33.57
C ALA A 44 20.40 -72.77 -34.88
N GLY A 45 19.78 -72.45 -36.02
CA GLY A 45 20.25 -72.94 -37.33
C GLY A 45 19.28 -72.74 -38.49
N ALA A 46 18.64 -71.56 -38.59
CA ALA A 46 17.83 -71.23 -39.78
C ALA A 46 17.76 -69.72 -40.11
N LEU A 47 18.64 -68.87 -39.52
CA LEU A 47 18.73 -67.45 -39.88
C LEU A 47 20.17 -66.95 -40.05
N GLN A 48 21.12 -67.85 -40.33
CA GLN A 48 22.47 -67.49 -40.83
C GLN A 48 22.47 -67.10 -42.31
N GLY A 49 21.29 -66.89 -42.91
CA GLY A 49 21.10 -66.48 -44.30
C GLY A 49 20.66 -65.02 -44.50
N PHE A 50 20.47 -64.23 -43.43
CA PHE A 50 20.23 -62.80 -43.60
C PHE A 50 21.57 -62.08 -43.77
N GLN A 51 22.22 -62.37 -44.91
CA GLN A 51 23.13 -61.40 -45.50
C GLN A 51 22.36 -60.09 -45.55
N TYR A 52 22.82 -59.08 -44.81
CA TYR A 52 22.47 -57.71 -45.09
C TYR A 52 22.97 -57.47 -46.50
N ARG A 53 22.12 -57.77 -47.49
CA ARG A 53 22.32 -57.32 -48.84
C ARG A 53 22.30 -55.82 -48.70
N SER A 54 23.47 -55.21 -48.70
CA SER A 54 23.64 -53.81 -49.02
C SER A 54 23.06 -53.62 -50.41
N ALA A 55 21.73 -53.51 -50.46
CA ALA A 55 21.03 -52.91 -51.57
C ALA A 55 21.66 -51.53 -51.74
N THR A 56 21.99 -51.26 -52.99
CA THR A 56 22.92 -50.26 -53.47
C THR A 56 22.71 -48.89 -52.82
N SER A 57 23.77 -48.08 -52.76
CA SER A 57 23.78 -46.69 -52.27
C SER A 57 22.71 -45.77 -52.89
N ASP A 58 21.95 -46.27 -53.87
CA ASP A 58 20.85 -45.60 -54.54
C ASP A 58 19.64 -45.31 -53.63
N HIS A 59 19.43 -46.02 -52.52
CA HIS A 59 18.24 -45.76 -51.68
C HIS A 59 18.43 -44.65 -50.63
N LYS A 60 19.69 -44.38 -50.23
CA LYS A 60 19.97 -43.41 -49.16
C LYS A 60 19.64 -41.97 -49.56
N TRP A 61 19.84 -41.60 -50.83
CA TRP A 61 19.52 -40.26 -51.29
C TRP A 61 18.01 -40.04 -51.41
N PHE A 62 17.24 -41.08 -51.76
CA PHE A 62 15.78 -41.05 -51.70
C PHE A 62 15.29 -40.87 -50.25
N ASP A 63 15.92 -41.51 -49.27
CA ASP A 63 15.58 -41.34 -47.85
C ASP A 63 15.81 -39.89 -47.38
N TYR A 64 16.91 -39.24 -47.79
CA TYR A 64 17.17 -37.83 -47.47
C TYR A 64 16.21 -36.88 -48.19
N VAL A 65 15.85 -37.16 -49.44
CA VAL A 65 14.84 -36.38 -50.18
C VAL A 65 13.48 -36.52 -49.51
N LEU A 66 13.10 -37.73 -49.08
CA LEU A 66 11.85 -37.98 -48.38
C LEU A 66 11.80 -37.26 -47.02
N LEU A 67 12.88 -37.30 -46.25
CA LEU A 67 13.00 -36.56 -44.99
C LEU A 67 12.98 -35.04 -45.20
N GLY A 68 13.63 -34.56 -46.27
CA GLY A 68 13.61 -33.14 -46.65
C GLY A 68 12.20 -32.66 -47.01
N VAL A 69 11.48 -33.41 -47.84
CA VAL A 69 10.08 -33.09 -48.21
C VAL A 69 9.17 -33.14 -46.99
N LEU A 70 9.29 -34.17 -46.14
CA LEU A 70 8.49 -34.28 -44.91
C LEU A 70 8.75 -33.10 -43.97
N SER A 71 10.01 -32.70 -43.82
CA SER A 71 10.38 -31.52 -43.02
C SER A 71 9.73 -30.26 -43.58
N VAL A 72 9.85 -29.99 -44.88
CA VAL A 72 9.22 -28.82 -45.51
C VAL A 72 7.70 -28.83 -45.34
N LEU A 73 7.06 -30.00 -45.48
CA LEU A 73 5.62 -30.15 -45.27
C LEU A 73 5.20 -29.84 -43.83
N ILE A 74 5.93 -30.36 -42.84
CA ILE A 74 5.68 -30.08 -41.41
C ILE A 74 5.83 -28.58 -41.13
N HIS A 75 6.89 -27.95 -41.63
CA HIS A 75 7.11 -26.51 -41.44
C HIS A 75 6.05 -25.68 -42.18
N SER A 76 5.61 -26.10 -43.37
CA SER A 76 4.53 -25.43 -44.10
C SER A 76 3.18 -25.54 -43.38
N ALA A 77 2.86 -26.71 -42.81
CA ALA A 77 1.65 -26.93 -42.03
C ALA A 77 1.67 -26.10 -40.74
N ALA A 78 2.82 -26.02 -40.06
CA ALA A 78 3.00 -25.15 -38.90
C ALA A 78 2.80 -23.67 -39.26
N MET A 79 3.36 -23.20 -40.37
CA MET A 79 3.19 -21.83 -40.84
C MET A 79 1.73 -21.52 -41.23
N ASP A 80 1.03 -22.46 -41.87
CA ASP A 80 -0.40 -22.30 -42.20
C ASP A 80 -1.27 -22.20 -40.94
N GLN A 81 -0.91 -22.89 -39.85
CA GLN A 81 -1.59 -22.78 -38.56
C GLN A 81 -1.50 -21.37 -37.95
N PHE A 82 -0.49 -20.58 -38.31
CA PHE A 82 -0.34 -19.18 -37.89
C PHE A 82 -0.82 -18.15 -38.93
N ARG A 83 -1.10 -18.54 -40.18
CA ARG A 83 -1.64 -17.62 -41.20
C ARG A 83 -3.08 -17.17 -40.93
N GLY A 84 -3.87 -17.99 -40.24
CA GLY A 84 -5.22 -17.67 -39.79
C GLY A 84 -5.29 -16.90 -38.47
N ALA A 85 -4.18 -16.81 -37.73
CA ALA A 85 -4.05 -15.94 -36.58
C ALA A 85 -3.77 -14.50 -37.06
N SER A 86 -4.71 -13.94 -37.83
CA SER A 86 -4.87 -12.49 -37.78
C SER A 86 -5.13 -12.19 -36.33
N LEU A 87 -4.17 -11.50 -35.72
CA LEU A 87 -4.38 -10.82 -34.47
C LEU A 87 -5.54 -9.87 -34.72
N GLU A 88 -6.75 -10.33 -34.41
CA GLU A 88 -7.76 -9.48 -33.82
C GLU A 88 -7.08 -8.98 -32.53
N GLN A 89 -6.15 -8.02 -32.68
CA GLN A 89 -6.02 -7.00 -31.69
C GLN A 89 -7.44 -6.46 -31.64
N ASP A 90 -8.18 -6.86 -30.61
CA ASP A 90 -9.22 -6.03 -30.05
C ASP A 90 -8.58 -4.66 -29.97
N PHE A 91 -8.83 -3.86 -30.99
CA PHE A 91 -8.55 -2.45 -30.97
C PHE A 91 -9.48 -1.97 -29.89
N VAL A 92 -8.99 -2.01 -28.65
CA VAL A 92 -9.57 -1.30 -27.53
C VAL A 92 -9.57 0.12 -28.04
N GLU A 93 -10.73 0.56 -28.52
CA GLU A 93 -10.93 1.92 -28.94
C GLU A 93 -10.35 2.78 -27.83
N PRO A 94 -9.35 3.65 -28.13
CA PRO A 94 -8.73 4.44 -27.10
C PRO A 94 -9.86 5.11 -26.34
N PRO A 95 -9.87 5.06 -24.99
CA PRO A 95 -10.99 5.58 -24.21
C PRO A 95 -11.23 7.00 -24.71
N LYS A 96 -12.43 7.22 -25.27
CA LYS A 96 -12.84 8.52 -25.79
C LYS A 96 -12.45 9.55 -24.75
N PRO A 97 -11.59 10.53 -25.08
CA PRO A 97 -11.12 11.48 -24.08
C PRO A 97 -12.35 12.08 -23.42
N GLU A 98 -12.46 11.90 -22.11
CA GLU A 98 -13.55 12.48 -21.35
C GLU A 98 -13.63 13.95 -21.73
N PRO A 99 -14.84 14.49 -21.98
CA PRO A 99 -14.98 15.90 -22.28
C PRO A 99 -14.27 16.65 -21.17
N LYS A 100 -13.15 17.31 -21.50
CA LYS A 100 -12.46 18.19 -20.58
C LYS A 100 -13.52 19.13 -20.07
N VAL A 101 -13.88 19.00 -18.79
CA VAL A 101 -14.70 19.97 -18.09
C VAL A 101 -13.88 21.24 -18.17
N GLN A 102 -14.14 22.04 -19.19
CA GLN A 102 -13.71 23.42 -19.19
C GLN A 102 -14.44 23.98 -18.00
N ILE A 103 -13.71 24.19 -16.91
CA ILE A 103 -14.11 25.11 -15.86
C ILE A 103 -14.07 26.47 -16.56
N THR A 104 -15.07 26.73 -17.40
CA THR A 104 -15.46 28.08 -17.71
C THR A 104 -15.86 28.59 -16.34
N LEU A 105 -15.02 29.44 -15.74
CA LEU A 105 -15.53 30.38 -14.76
C LEU A 105 -16.68 31.06 -15.48
N SER A 106 -17.90 30.57 -15.23
CA SER A 106 -19.11 31.19 -15.68
C SER A 106 -19.04 32.56 -15.03
N ARG A 107 -18.67 33.58 -15.82
CA ARG A 107 -18.66 34.96 -15.36
C ARG A 107 -20.03 35.14 -14.69
N PRO A 108 -20.08 35.52 -13.40
CA PRO A 108 -21.36 35.68 -12.74
C PRO A 108 -22.19 36.61 -13.61
N ARG A 109 -23.32 36.10 -14.09
CA ARG A 109 -24.28 36.89 -14.85
C ARG A 109 -24.58 38.10 -13.98
N PRO A 110 -24.51 39.35 -14.49
CA PRO A 110 -24.98 40.50 -13.74
C PRO A 110 -26.36 40.15 -13.22
N VAL A 111 -26.52 40.12 -11.89
CA VAL A 111 -27.81 39.92 -11.26
C VAL A 111 -28.65 41.12 -11.69
N VAL A 112 -29.51 40.91 -12.67
CA VAL A 112 -30.57 41.87 -12.97
C VAL A 112 -31.40 41.90 -11.68
N PRO A 113 -31.51 43.05 -10.99
CA PRO A 113 -32.32 43.13 -9.80
C PRO A 113 -33.73 42.65 -10.16
N PRO A 114 -34.37 41.81 -9.31
CA PRO A 114 -35.71 41.35 -9.57
C PRO A 114 -36.63 42.58 -9.76
N PRO A 115 -37.63 42.50 -10.66
CA PRO A 115 -38.66 43.53 -10.74
C PRO A 115 -39.22 43.75 -9.34
N ILE A 116 -39.29 45.00 -8.90
CA ILE A 116 -39.96 45.35 -7.64
C ILE A 116 -41.42 44.92 -7.80
N VAL A 117 -41.76 43.75 -7.28
CA VAL A 117 -43.14 43.33 -7.12
C VAL A 117 -43.71 44.27 -6.06
N GLN A 118 -44.55 45.21 -6.49
CA GLN A 118 -45.30 46.06 -5.57
C GLN A 118 -46.10 45.14 -4.64
N ALA A 119 -45.86 45.28 -3.33
CA ALA A 119 -46.58 44.51 -2.33
C ALA A 119 -48.09 44.76 -2.46
N PRO A 120 -48.94 43.71 -2.40
CA PRO A 120 -50.39 43.89 -2.37
C PRO A 120 -50.81 44.76 -1.17
N PRO A 121 -51.87 45.58 -1.28
CA PRO A 121 -52.32 46.42 -0.18
C PRO A 121 -52.68 45.59 1.06
N PRO A 122 -52.39 46.09 2.27
CA PRO A 122 -52.60 45.34 3.50
C PRO A 122 -54.09 45.11 3.76
N LYS A 123 -54.47 43.85 4.00
CA LYS A 123 -55.83 43.49 4.42
C LYS A 123 -56.11 44.02 5.85
N PRO A 124 -57.35 44.48 6.14
CA PRO A 124 -57.74 45.00 7.45
C PRO A 124 -57.57 44.00 8.61
N LYS A 125 -57.16 44.54 9.77
CA LYS A 125 -56.84 43.84 11.02
C LYS A 125 -58.06 43.14 11.65
N VAL A 126 -57.87 41.89 12.05
CA VAL A 126 -58.68 41.22 13.07
C VAL A 126 -57.86 41.11 14.35
N VAL A 127 -58.39 41.65 15.44
CA VAL A 127 -57.89 41.59 16.82
C VAL A 127 -58.70 40.47 17.52
N PRO A 128 -58.35 39.98 18.73
CA PRO A 128 -57.21 39.18 19.20
C PRO A 128 -57.65 37.87 19.90
N LEU A 129 -56.71 36.94 20.13
CA LEU A 129 -56.70 36.13 21.36
C LEU A 129 -55.26 35.99 21.85
N LYS A 130 -54.96 36.54 23.03
CA LYS A 130 -53.68 36.41 23.72
C LYS A 130 -53.61 35.07 24.45
N PRO A 131 -52.59 34.23 24.22
CA PRO A 131 -52.27 33.15 25.14
C PRO A 131 -51.51 33.66 26.39
N PRO A 132 -51.64 32.99 27.55
CA PRO A 132 -51.22 33.48 28.87
C PRO A 132 -49.71 33.70 29.07
N LYS A 133 -49.38 34.72 29.88
CA LYS A 133 -48.05 35.00 30.42
C LYS A 133 -47.69 34.00 31.51
N GLU A 134 -46.55 33.32 31.38
CA GLU A 134 -45.93 32.58 32.48
C GLU A 134 -45.47 33.52 33.60
N LYS A 135 -45.58 33.03 34.85
CA LYS A 135 -45.23 33.72 36.09
C LYS A 135 -43.73 33.55 36.45
N PRO A 136 -43.17 34.46 37.27
CA PRO A 136 -41.73 34.67 37.44
C PRO A 136 -41.14 33.99 38.69
N LYS A 137 -39.80 33.85 38.73
CA LYS A 137 -38.98 33.69 39.95
C LYS A 137 -37.49 33.98 39.64
N PRO A 138 -36.64 34.34 40.63
CA PRO A 138 -36.36 35.73 40.97
C PRO A 138 -34.85 36.07 41.00
N VAL A 139 -34.47 37.28 40.56
CA VAL A 139 -33.14 37.83 40.84
C VAL A 139 -33.22 38.67 42.11
N LEU A 140 -32.62 38.17 43.18
CA LEU A 140 -32.37 38.93 44.40
C LEU A 140 -31.23 39.93 44.13
N LYS A 141 -31.54 41.23 44.19
CA LYS A 141 -30.60 42.28 44.64
C LYS A 141 -31.05 42.66 46.05
N PRO A 142 -30.17 43.12 46.97
CA PRO A 142 -29.93 44.57 47.03
C PRO A 142 -28.61 45.07 47.69
N VAL A 143 -28.09 46.20 47.16
CA VAL A 143 -27.63 47.46 47.86
C VAL A 143 -26.47 47.30 48.87
N VAL A 144 -25.39 48.07 48.88
CA VAL A 144 -25.15 49.49 49.29
C VAL A 144 -23.70 49.77 48.81
N GLN A 145 -23.27 50.90 48.23
CA GLN A 145 -23.06 52.19 48.89
C GLN A 145 -22.56 53.21 47.85
N GLN A 146 -23.20 54.38 47.82
CA GLN A 146 -22.71 55.59 47.17
C GLN A 146 -21.79 56.35 48.15
N ALA A 147 -20.74 56.97 47.63
CA ALA A 147 -20.08 58.13 48.22
C ALA A 147 -19.52 59.03 47.09
N PRO A 148 -19.40 60.35 47.32
CA PRO A 148 -19.70 61.37 46.32
C PRO A 148 -18.47 61.96 45.61
N VAL A 149 -18.74 62.54 44.43
CA VAL A 149 -17.85 63.41 43.64
C VAL A 149 -17.60 64.76 44.33
N PRO A 150 -16.40 65.33 44.18
CA PRO A 150 -16.24 66.76 44.00
C PRO A 150 -15.63 67.13 42.64
N ASP A 151 -15.98 68.35 42.23
CA ASP A 151 -15.82 69.07 40.96
C ASP A 151 -14.43 69.11 40.27
N PRO A 152 -14.39 69.53 38.99
CA PRO A 152 -13.20 69.62 38.16
C PRO A 152 -12.44 70.94 38.40
N THR A 153 -11.11 70.91 38.30
CA THR A 153 -10.30 72.12 38.05
C THR A 153 -9.22 71.78 37.02
N PRO A 154 -9.09 72.56 35.93
CA PRO A 154 -8.10 72.34 34.87
C PRO A 154 -6.82 73.15 35.09
N ALA A 155 -5.66 72.52 34.89
CA ALA A 155 -4.37 73.15 34.56
C ALA A 155 -3.33 72.05 34.25
N PRO A 156 -2.18 72.35 33.61
CA PRO A 156 -2.00 72.88 32.28
C PRO A 156 -1.14 71.93 31.41
N ILE A 157 -1.14 72.16 30.10
CA ILE A 157 -0.28 71.52 29.11
C ILE A 157 1.19 71.71 29.53
N VAL A 158 1.93 70.61 29.71
CA VAL A 158 3.40 70.62 29.74
C VAL A 158 3.95 69.46 28.90
N ASP A 159 4.73 69.90 27.91
CA ASP A 159 5.84 69.26 27.24
C ASP A 159 5.65 67.99 26.41
N ALA A 160 5.87 68.21 25.12
CA ALA A 160 6.12 67.22 24.09
C ALA A 160 7.36 66.38 24.43
N ALA A 161 7.14 65.10 24.74
CA ALA A 161 8.17 64.09 24.60
C ALA A 161 8.26 63.66 23.12
N PRO A 162 9.47 63.51 22.54
CA PRO A 162 9.63 63.10 21.15
C PRO A 162 9.15 61.66 20.97
N THR A 163 8.28 61.46 19.98
CA THR A 163 7.81 60.17 19.50
C THR A 163 8.99 59.24 19.19
N PRO A 164 9.04 58.00 19.70
CA PRO A 164 10.02 57.02 19.26
C PRO A 164 9.85 56.75 17.76
N ALA A 165 10.94 56.76 17.00
CA ALA A 165 10.92 56.37 15.60
C ALA A 165 10.38 54.94 15.45
N PRO A 166 9.55 54.64 14.42
CA PRO A 166 9.06 53.30 14.16
C PRO A 166 10.22 52.30 14.01
N PRO A 167 10.12 51.10 14.59
CA PRO A 167 11.14 50.06 14.40
C PRO A 167 11.26 49.74 12.90
N ALA A 168 12.50 49.68 12.43
CA ALA A 168 12.80 49.27 11.06
C ALA A 168 12.16 47.90 10.75
N PRO A 169 11.64 47.69 9.53
CA PRO A 169 11.06 46.40 9.15
C PRO A 169 12.10 45.29 9.35
N PRO A 170 11.69 44.12 9.88
CA PRO A 170 12.61 42.98 10.00
C PRO A 170 13.16 42.62 8.63
N ALA A 171 14.47 42.37 8.58
CA ALA A 171 15.16 41.89 7.39
C ALA A 171 14.43 40.66 6.80
N PRO A 172 14.44 40.49 5.48
CA PRO A 172 13.74 39.39 4.82
C PRO A 172 14.18 38.06 5.42
N VAL A 173 13.20 37.30 5.91
CA VAL A 173 13.36 35.91 6.33
C VAL A 173 13.98 35.17 5.15
N VAL A 174 15.22 34.71 5.32
CA VAL A 174 15.82 33.73 4.43
C VAL A 174 14.92 32.50 4.52
N GLU A 175 14.14 32.27 3.48
CA GLU A 175 13.27 31.10 3.35
C GLU A 175 14.17 29.88 3.20
N GLU A 176 14.52 29.29 4.33
CA GLU A 176 15.42 28.17 4.43
C GLU A 176 14.72 26.93 3.83
N LYS A 177 15.21 26.50 2.67
CA LYS A 177 14.69 25.39 1.87
C LYS A 177 14.36 24.17 2.75
N ILE A 178 13.07 23.87 2.88
CA ILE A 178 12.59 22.69 3.62
C ILE A 178 12.76 21.46 2.71
N THR A 179 13.58 20.51 3.13
CA THR A 179 13.69 19.21 2.45
C THR A 179 12.65 18.26 3.06
N PRO A 180 11.76 17.64 2.26
CA PRO A 180 10.71 16.77 2.77
C PRO A 180 11.30 15.48 3.37
N PRO A 181 10.56 14.79 4.25
CA PRO A 181 10.99 13.49 4.79
C PRO A 181 10.98 12.43 3.68
N THR A 182 11.95 11.52 3.69
CA THR A 182 12.03 10.39 2.75
C THR A 182 11.71 9.08 3.47
N ALA A 183 10.88 8.27 2.82
CA ALA A 183 10.44 6.96 3.29
C ALA A 183 10.70 5.91 2.21
N GLY A 184 11.96 5.56 1.99
CA GLY A 184 12.29 4.31 1.31
C GLY A 184 12.36 3.22 2.37
N ALA A 185 11.51 2.19 2.29
CA ALA A 185 11.66 1.00 3.15
C ALA A 185 13.09 0.45 3.08
N ASP A 186 13.66 0.50 1.87
CA ASP A 186 15.03 0.08 1.55
C ASP A 186 16.10 1.03 2.09
N TYR A 187 15.78 2.30 2.32
CA TYR A 187 16.78 3.32 2.66
C TYR A 187 17.25 3.24 4.11
N LEU A 188 16.39 2.73 5.01
CA LEU A 188 16.64 2.64 6.45
C LEU A 188 16.59 1.19 7.00
N ASN A 189 16.64 0.18 6.13
CA ASN A 189 16.45 -1.23 6.50
C ASN A 189 15.14 -1.45 7.28
N ASN A 190 14.06 -0.82 6.84
CA ASN A 190 12.75 -1.01 7.44
C ASN A 190 12.21 -2.38 6.99
N PRO A 191 11.73 -3.24 7.91
CA PRO A 191 11.21 -4.54 7.55
C PRO A 191 9.95 -4.40 6.68
N PRO A 192 9.76 -5.28 5.68
CA PRO A 192 8.53 -5.29 4.89
C PRO A 192 7.32 -5.58 5.78
N PRO A 193 6.11 -5.21 5.34
CA PRO A 193 4.90 -5.52 6.08
C PRO A 193 4.68 -7.04 6.15
N GLU A 194 4.24 -7.49 7.31
CA GLU A 194 3.75 -8.85 7.48
C GLU A 194 2.48 -9.04 6.66
N TYR A 195 2.41 -10.12 5.88
CA TYR A 195 1.25 -10.44 5.07
C TYR A 195 0.23 -11.19 5.95
N PRO A 196 -0.98 -10.66 6.17
CA PRO A 196 -1.98 -11.33 6.99
C PRO A 196 -2.37 -12.70 6.43
N GLU A 197 -2.40 -13.73 7.28
CA GLU A 197 -2.69 -15.12 6.88
C GLU A 197 -3.99 -15.24 6.08
N ILE A 198 -5.09 -14.65 6.58
CA ILE A 198 -6.38 -14.63 5.87
C ILE A 198 -6.32 -13.95 4.50
N ALA A 199 -5.42 -12.98 4.31
CA ALA A 199 -5.24 -12.32 3.02
C ALA A 199 -4.41 -13.19 2.07
N GLN A 200 -3.44 -13.96 2.59
CA GLN A 200 -2.69 -14.95 1.81
C GLN A 200 -3.62 -16.08 1.35
N GLU A 201 -4.40 -16.67 2.26
CA GLU A 201 -5.36 -17.74 1.95
C GLU A 201 -6.40 -17.33 0.90
N ARG A 202 -6.80 -16.05 0.91
CA ARG A 202 -7.80 -15.50 -0.01
C ARG A 202 -7.21 -14.93 -1.30
N GLY A 203 -5.90 -14.95 -1.48
CA GLY A 203 -5.28 -14.37 -2.68
C GLY A 203 -5.41 -12.85 -2.78
N TRP A 204 -5.54 -12.15 -1.64
CA TRP A 204 -5.82 -10.72 -1.62
C TRP A 204 -4.57 -9.87 -1.71
N GLU A 205 -4.40 -9.17 -2.82
CA GLU A 205 -3.30 -8.23 -3.08
C GLU A 205 -3.78 -6.77 -3.08
N GLY A 206 -2.82 -5.83 -3.07
CA GLY A 206 -3.16 -4.43 -3.28
C GLY A 206 -2.08 -3.45 -2.85
N LYS A 207 -2.37 -2.16 -3.04
CA LYS A 207 -1.47 -1.06 -2.70
C LYS A 207 -2.14 -0.09 -1.74
N VAL A 208 -1.54 0.11 -0.58
CA VAL A 208 -1.95 1.09 0.43
C VAL A 208 -1.10 2.34 0.27
N LEU A 209 -1.73 3.50 0.22
CA LEU A 209 -1.04 4.79 0.24
C LEU A 209 -1.31 5.48 1.57
N MET A 210 -0.25 5.83 2.31
CA MET A 210 -0.39 6.37 3.65
C MET A 210 0.34 7.69 3.82
N LYS A 211 -0.24 8.60 4.60
CA LYS A 211 0.40 9.84 5.04
C LYS A 211 0.89 9.66 6.46
N VAL A 212 2.19 9.87 6.66
CA VAL A 212 2.89 9.70 7.93
C VAL A 212 3.42 11.05 8.39
N HIS A 213 3.13 11.43 9.63
CA HIS A 213 3.78 12.54 10.30
C HIS A 213 5.06 12.04 10.97
N VAL A 214 6.20 12.56 10.54
CA VAL A 214 7.53 12.19 11.03
C VAL A 214 8.04 13.29 11.95
N GLN A 215 8.44 12.92 13.16
CA GLN A 215 9.05 13.82 14.14
C GLN A 215 10.52 14.11 13.80
N PRO A 216 11.15 15.15 14.39
CA PRO A 216 12.58 15.44 14.21
C PRO A 216 13.52 14.28 14.58
N ASN A 217 13.08 13.36 15.44
CA ASN A 217 13.81 12.14 15.83
C ASN A 217 13.71 11.01 14.79
N GLY A 218 13.00 11.21 13.68
CA GLY A 218 12.77 10.21 12.64
C GLY A 218 11.70 9.16 12.96
N LYS A 219 10.96 9.31 14.07
CA LYS A 219 9.86 8.40 14.42
C LYS A 219 8.51 8.90 13.88
N PRO A 220 7.62 7.98 13.52
CA PRO A 220 6.24 8.33 13.16
C PRO A 220 5.47 8.74 14.42
N ASP A 221 4.68 9.79 14.29
CA ASP A 221 3.78 10.32 15.34
C ASP A 221 2.31 10.06 15.01
N SER A 222 1.95 10.20 13.73
CA SER A 222 0.62 9.80 13.24
C SER A 222 0.74 9.14 11.87
N VAL A 223 -0.07 8.10 11.67
CA VAL A 223 -0.17 7.35 10.40
C VAL A 223 -1.62 7.35 9.98
N SER A 224 -1.89 7.73 8.74
CA SER A 224 -3.24 7.81 8.18
C SER A 224 -3.27 7.21 6.78
N VAL A 225 -4.31 6.44 6.48
CA VAL A 225 -4.52 5.88 5.14
C VAL A 225 -5.10 6.97 4.23
N VAL A 226 -4.39 7.28 3.16
CA VAL A 226 -4.84 8.20 2.10
C VAL A 226 -5.61 7.44 1.02
N LYS A 227 -5.13 6.24 0.68
CA LYS A 227 -5.79 5.33 -0.26
C LYS A 227 -5.69 3.89 0.27
N SER A 228 -6.85 3.27 0.44
CA SER A 228 -6.98 1.85 0.81
C SER A 228 -6.52 0.94 -0.33
N SER A 229 -6.03 -0.24 0.02
CA SER A 229 -5.83 -1.37 -0.90
C SER A 229 -7.13 -1.95 -1.45
N GLY A 230 -8.27 -1.62 -0.84
CA GLY A 230 -9.55 -2.29 -1.05
C GLY A 230 -9.82 -3.40 -0.03
N GLN A 231 -8.84 -3.75 0.82
CA GLN A 231 -8.98 -4.75 1.87
C GLN A 231 -8.52 -4.19 3.23
N ALA A 232 -9.46 -4.06 4.18
CA ALA A 232 -9.17 -3.49 5.50
C ALA A 232 -8.05 -4.22 6.24
N VAL A 233 -7.96 -5.55 6.07
CA VAL A 233 -6.94 -6.38 6.70
C VAL A 233 -5.52 -6.03 6.20
N LEU A 234 -5.37 -5.70 4.91
CA LEU A 234 -4.09 -5.25 4.34
C LEU A 234 -3.76 -3.83 4.79
N ASP A 235 -4.76 -2.94 4.88
CA ASP A 235 -4.58 -1.57 5.35
C ASP A 235 -4.10 -1.55 6.81
N ASP A 236 -4.71 -2.35 7.68
CA ASP A 236 -4.31 -2.48 9.08
C ASP A 236 -2.88 -3.02 9.23
N ALA A 237 -2.50 -3.99 8.40
CA ALA A 237 -1.15 -4.54 8.38
C ALA A 237 -0.11 -3.48 7.94
N ALA A 238 -0.45 -2.66 6.94
CA ALA A 238 0.39 -1.55 6.51
C ALA A 238 0.58 -0.51 7.63
N VAL A 239 -0.51 -0.09 8.30
CA VAL A 239 -0.43 0.88 9.40
C VAL A 239 0.43 0.37 10.55
N LYS A 240 0.24 -0.89 10.97
CA LYS A 240 1.04 -1.52 12.05
C LYS A 240 2.52 -1.57 11.72
N THR A 241 2.85 -1.86 10.46
CA THR A 241 4.23 -1.95 9.99
C THR A 241 4.90 -0.59 10.00
N VAL A 242 4.28 0.39 9.35
CA VAL A 242 4.82 1.75 9.21
C VAL A 242 4.93 2.47 10.55
N SER A 243 4.07 2.16 11.51
CA SER A 243 4.17 2.69 12.88
C SER A 243 5.46 2.30 13.61
N LYS A 244 6.14 1.23 13.15
CA LYS A 244 7.40 0.74 13.74
C LYS A 244 8.63 1.19 12.95
N TRP A 245 8.43 1.75 11.77
CA TRP A 245 9.52 2.18 10.89
C TRP A 245 10.25 3.40 11.44
N SER A 246 11.46 3.60 10.93
CA SER A 246 12.21 4.83 11.11
C SER A 246 12.30 5.58 9.78
N PHE A 247 12.35 6.90 9.86
CA PHE A 247 12.31 7.83 8.74
C PHE A 247 13.45 8.83 8.83
N VAL A 248 13.85 9.38 7.69
CA VAL A 248 14.68 10.60 7.68
C VAL A 248 13.73 11.77 7.94
N PRO A 249 13.94 12.57 9.01
CA PRO A 249 13.10 13.72 9.29
C PRO A 249 13.20 14.76 8.18
N ALA A 250 12.19 15.61 8.05
CA ALA A 250 12.32 16.81 7.24
C ALA A 250 13.44 17.69 7.82
N LYS A 251 14.07 18.51 6.98
CA LYS A 251 15.08 19.47 7.45
C LYS A 251 14.72 20.87 7.02
N ARG A 252 14.92 21.84 7.92
CA ARG A 252 14.98 23.27 7.62
C ARG A 252 16.46 23.67 7.72
N GLY A 253 17.10 23.83 6.56
CA GLY A 253 18.56 23.88 6.47
C GLY A 253 19.18 22.57 6.97
N ASP A 254 20.05 22.67 7.98
CA ASP A 254 20.65 21.51 8.66
C ASP A 254 19.86 21.02 9.88
N THR A 255 18.79 21.74 10.27
CA THR A 255 18.03 21.42 11.48
C THR A 255 16.88 20.45 11.17
N PRO A 256 16.78 19.28 11.85
CA PRO A 256 15.65 18.37 11.68
C PRO A 256 14.36 18.97 12.24
N VAL A 257 13.29 18.88 11.46
CA VAL A 257 11.95 19.39 11.78
C VAL A 257 10.90 18.31 11.50
N ALA A 258 9.74 18.44 12.13
CA ALA A 258 8.61 17.57 11.85
C ALA A 258 8.08 17.80 10.43
N GLY A 259 7.60 16.74 9.77
CA GLY A 259 7.06 16.85 8.42
C GLY A 259 6.21 15.66 8.02
N TYR A 260 5.41 15.84 6.97
CA TYR A 260 4.59 14.76 6.40
C TYR A 260 5.28 14.11 5.21
N VAL A 261 5.18 12.78 5.13
CA VAL A 261 5.63 11.98 3.97
C VAL A 261 4.51 11.04 3.54
N THR A 262 4.45 10.76 2.23
CA THR A 262 3.54 9.75 1.67
C THR A 262 4.29 8.47 1.38
N VAL A 263 3.82 7.36 1.94
CA VAL A 263 4.45 6.04 1.87
C VAL A 263 3.54 5.08 1.11
N PRO A 264 3.97 4.55 -0.05
CA PRO A 264 3.28 3.45 -0.70
C PRO A 264 3.74 2.10 -0.11
N ILE A 265 2.79 1.25 0.23
CA ILE A 265 3.02 -0.16 0.62
C ILE A 265 2.29 -1.05 -0.38
N THR A 266 2.99 -2.02 -0.97
CA THR A 266 2.42 -2.98 -1.91
C THR A 266 2.43 -4.37 -1.27
N PHE A 267 1.30 -5.07 -1.34
CA PHE A 267 1.15 -6.48 -1.00
C PHE A 267 0.96 -7.27 -2.28
N ASN A 268 1.83 -8.26 -2.51
CA ASN A 268 1.78 -9.20 -3.62
C ASN A 268 2.14 -10.61 -3.16
N LEU A 269 1.52 -11.61 -3.76
CA LEU A 269 1.79 -13.03 -3.56
C LEU A 269 2.74 -13.47 -4.66
N SER A 270 4.01 -13.66 -4.30
CA SER A 270 5.06 -14.17 -5.20
C SER A 270 5.04 -15.69 -5.29
#